data_AF-A0AAN9BSD1-F1
#
_entry.id   AF-A0AAN9BSD1-F1
#
_cell.length_a   1.000
_cell.length_b   1.000
_cell.length_c   1.000
_cell.angle_alpha   90.00
_cell.angle_beta   90.00
_cell.angle_gamma   90.00
#
_symmetry.space_group_name_H-M   'P 1'
#
loop_
_entity.id
_entity.type
_entity.pdbx_description
1 polymer ?
#
loop_
_entity_poly.entity_id
_entity_poly.type
_entity_poly.pdbx_seq_one_letter_code
_entity_poly.pdbx_strand_id
1 'polypeptide(L)'
;MDGDKVERLRERLLQCPVCMDEFHDPRLLPCHHTMCKECINRLLISSTSGRMFRCPQCRRDVCVPRGGIAELPVNFFVRSLQDELGDEVEVGPCQVCQRGSVISQFHCIDCDLDICRFCIHEHRLVQHKDSNQVNILRMEVGGPATTISGTANKPCSIHTEEVVQLFCETCQHPVCVSCSCGEHRKHVVLPLGKKLHSSREHLQRKLETLTRERRAVRAWLRQIEGAEIEARDNTARTLAAVQFRTRELHALVDKMSAAAMDKVHHEEQQQLTKLASCRGRLVKLAQRLDLGVGFLRGLQEGDVCLELLDAFKTFSSDLEELRKNATSQSSVQLCDQKFLAGRHLQWRGYLAATFGSLRARYSFLHLGNGRPPLLWQLWRKITWSQALVMMMLLAMMYTVFTLSAACYSSPADHEGILILVLVTYLTLSGCFAYRKSRWRHSTE
;
A
#
# COMPACT_ATOMS: atom_id res chain seq x y z
N MET A 1 13.02 -25.20 -45.16
CA MET A 1 12.90 -24.66 -43.78
C MET A 1 11.77 -23.64 -43.62
N ASP A 2 11.10 -23.20 -44.70
CA ASP A 2 10.00 -22.22 -44.59
C ASP A 2 8.61 -22.84 -44.42
N GLY A 3 8.36 -24.05 -44.93
CA GLY A 3 7.06 -24.73 -44.79
C GLY A 3 6.63 -25.01 -43.34
N ASP A 4 7.55 -25.44 -42.48
CA ASP A 4 7.27 -25.71 -41.05
C ASP A 4 6.95 -24.44 -40.23
N LYS A 5 7.38 -23.26 -40.70
CA LYS A 5 6.99 -21.98 -40.08
C LYS A 5 5.60 -21.54 -40.54
N VAL A 6 5.27 -21.76 -41.81
CA VAL A 6 3.96 -21.44 -42.38
C VAL A 6 2.88 -22.31 -41.74
N GLU A 7 3.13 -23.61 -41.57
CA GLU A 7 2.18 -24.53 -40.94
C GLU A 7 1.88 -24.16 -39.48
N ARG A 8 2.91 -23.80 -38.70
CA ARG A 8 2.73 -23.33 -37.32
C ARG A 8 2.01 -21.98 -37.23
N LEU A 9 2.12 -21.12 -38.25
CA LEU A 9 1.36 -19.87 -38.32
C LEU A 9 -0.09 -20.13 -38.70
N ARG A 10 -0.34 -21.09 -39.61
CA ARG A 10 -1.65 -21.57 -40.02
C ARG A 10 -2.44 -22.13 -38.84
N GLU A 11 -1.84 -23.04 -38.06
CA GLU A 11 -2.43 -23.58 -36.83
C GLU A 11 -2.77 -22.49 -35.81
N ARG A 12 -1.92 -21.45 -35.68
CA ARG A 12 -2.11 -20.40 -34.67
C ARG A 12 -3.13 -19.33 -35.05
N LEU A 13 -3.29 -19.05 -36.34
CA LEU A 13 -4.07 -17.90 -36.82
C LEU A 13 -5.39 -18.32 -37.48
N LEU A 14 -5.47 -19.54 -38.01
CA LEU A 14 -6.60 -20.02 -38.80
C LEU A 14 -7.40 -21.14 -38.14
N GLN A 15 -7.01 -21.59 -36.94
CA GLN A 15 -7.69 -22.66 -36.23
C GLN A 15 -8.80 -22.13 -35.30
N CYS A 16 -9.97 -22.76 -35.38
CA CYS A 16 -11.09 -22.48 -34.54
C CYS A 16 -10.91 -23.10 -33.14
N PRO A 17 -11.11 -22.35 -32.05
CA PRO A 17 -10.89 -22.82 -30.68
C PRO A 17 -11.93 -23.85 -30.18
N VAL A 18 -12.89 -24.24 -31.02
CA VAL A 18 -13.98 -25.17 -30.65
C VAL A 18 -13.91 -26.47 -31.42
N CYS A 19 -13.82 -26.43 -32.75
CA CYS A 19 -13.64 -27.65 -33.53
C CYS A 19 -12.17 -28.05 -33.66
N MET A 20 -11.23 -27.13 -33.35
CA MET A 20 -9.80 -27.34 -33.58
C MET A 20 -9.45 -27.60 -35.05
N ASP A 21 -10.35 -27.26 -35.96
CA ASP A 21 -10.11 -27.27 -37.41
C ASP A 21 -9.95 -25.84 -37.92
N GLU A 22 -9.56 -25.70 -39.18
CA GLU A 22 -9.56 -24.41 -39.86
C GLU A 22 -10.94 -23.74 -39.82
N PHE A 23 -10.93 -22.41 -39.76
CA PHE A 23 -12.16 -21.63 -39.70
C PHE A 23 -13.04 -21.84 -40.93
N HIS A 24 -14.20 -22.48 -40.73
CA HIS A 24 -15.25 -22.57 -41.73
C HIS A 24 -16.37 -21.56 -41.43
N ASP A 25 -16.59 -20.60 -42.34
CA ASP A 25 -17.49 -19.45 -42.16
C ASP A 25 -17.23 -18.71 -40.81
N PRO A 26 -16.05 -18.06 -40.65
CA PRO A 26 -15.65 -17.42 -39.40
C PRO A 26 -16.53 -16.21 -39.07
N ARG A 27 -17.12 -16.19 -37.88
CA ARG A 27 -17.95 -15.10 -37.35
C ARG A 27 -17.26 -14.36 -36.22
N LEU A 28 -17.30 -13.04 -36.26
CA LEU A 28 -16.77 -12.14 -35.24
C LEU A 28 -17.82 -11.89 -34.14
N LEU A 29 -17.47 -12.26 -32.91
CA LEU A 29 -18.33 -12.05 -31.75
C LEU A 29 -18.23 -10.62 -31.20
N PRO A 30 -19.21 -10.13 -30.41
CA PRO A 30 -19.13 -8.82 -29.74
C PRO A 30 -17.93 -8.66 -28.80
N CYS A 31 -17.35 -9.77 -28.33
CA CYS A 31 -16.11 -9.79 -27.55
C CYS A 31 -14.84 -9.78 -28.40
N HIS A 32 -14.96 -9.61 -29.73
CA HIS A 32 -13.89 -9.60 -30.75
C HIS A 32 -13.13 -10.92 -30.97
N HIS A 33 -13.70 -12.03 -30.49
CA HIS A 33 -13.20 -13.38 -30.78
C HIS A 33 -13.88 -13.97 -32.00
N THR A 34 -13.23 -14.94 -32.66
CA THR A 34 -13.70 -15.52 -33.92
C THR A 34 -13.99 -17.00 -33.77
N MET A 35 -15.10 -17.47 -34.34
CA MET A 35 -15.55 -18.86 -34.29
C MET A 35 -16.28 -19.26 -35.57
N CYS A 36 -16.23 -20.53 -35.96
CA CYS A 36 -17.03 -21.04 -37.07
C CYS A 36 -18.52 -20.85 -36.78
N LYS A 37 -19.31 -20.49 -37.79
CA LYS A 37 -20.77 -20.38 -37.67
C LYS A 37 -21.40 -21.64 -37.06
N GLU A 38 -20.96 -22.82 -37.48
CA GLU A 38 -21.47 -24.10 -36.96
C GLU A 38 -21.05 -24.35 -35.51
N CYS A 39 -19.85 -23.93 -35.12
CA CYS A 39 -19.41 -24.03 -33.72
C CYS A 39 -20.25 -23.13 -32.80
N ILE A 40 -20.63 -21.94 -33.28
CA ILE A 40 -21.55 -21.06 -32.54
C ILE A 40 -22.93 -21.72 -32.43
N ASN A 41 -23.42 -22.34 -33.51
CA ASN A 41 -24.70 -23.04 -33.54
C ASN A 41 -24.76 -24.16 -32.50
N ARG A 42 -23.72 -25.01 -32.44
CA ARG A 42 -23.60 -26.07 -31.43
C ARG A 42 -23.65 -25.53 -30.00
N LEU A 43 -22.92 -24.45 -29.72
CA LEU A 43 -22.92 -23.83 -28.39
C LEU A 43 -24.26 -23.21 -27.98
N LEU A 44 -25.05 -22.74 -28.95
CA LEU A 44 -26.39 -22.23 -28.70
C LEU A 44 -27.40 -23.34 -28.43
N ILE A 45 -27.33 -24.45 -29.16
CA ILE A 45 -28.19 -25.62 -28.93
C ILE A 45 -27.95 -26.20 -27.54
N SER A 46 -26.71 -26.20 -27.08
CA SER A 46 -26.35 -26.63 -25.71
C SER A 46 -26.72 -25.61 -24.62
N SER A 47 -27.20 -24.42 -24.98
CA SER A 47 -27.59 -23.38 -24.02
C SER A 47 -29.09 -23.38 -23.75
N THR A 48 -29.47 -23.40 -22.47
CA THR A 48 -30.86 -23.29 -22.01
C THR A 48 -31.56 -21.98 -22.42
N SER A 49 -30.79 -20.94 -22.77
CA SER A 49 -31.33 -19.62 -23.11
C SER A 49 -31.72 -19.47 -24.58
N GLY A 50 -31.34 -20.40 -25.46
CA GLY A 50 -31.64 -20.40 -26.90
C GLY A 50 -31.07 -19.23 -27.73
N ARG A 51 -30.58 -18.16 -27.09
CA ARG A 51 -30.05 -16.92 -27.73
C ARG A 51 -28.77 -16.38 -27.08
N MET A 52 -28.28 -17.03 -26.04
CA MET A 52 -27.06 -16.62 -25.34
C MET A 52 -26.14 -17.82 -25.15
N PHE A 53 -24.84 -17.60 -25.29
CA PHE A 53 -23.83 -18.60 -24.96
C PHE A 53 -22.60 -17.90 -24.38
N ARG A 54 -21.75 -18.66 -23.68
CA ARG A 54 -20.51 -18.13 -23.11
C ARG A 54 -19.35 -18.37 -24.07
N CYS A 55 -18.63 -17.30 -24.44
CA CYS A 55 -17.48 -17.38 -25.33
C CYS A 55 -16.38 -18.28 -24.72
N PRO A 56 -15.91 -19.33 -25.40
CA PRO A 56 -14.88 -20.24 -24.88
C PRO A 56 -13.53 -19.57 -24.61
N GLN A 57 -13.19 -18.52 -25.38
CA GLN A 57 -11.88 -17.86 -25.28
C GLN A 57 -11.80 -16.85 -24.13
N CYS A 58 -12.87 -16.08 -23.87
CA CYS A 58 -12.84 -15.00 -22.87
C CYS A 58 -13.91 -15.08 -21.79
N ARG A 59 -14.76 -16.12 -21.83
CA ARG A 59 -15.84 -16.40 -20.87
C ARG A 59 -16.90 -15.29 -20.74
N ARG A 60 -16.93 -14.31 -21.65
CA ARG A 60 -18.01 -13.33 -21.72
C ARG A 60 -19.26 -13.94 -22.33
N ASP A 61 -20.41 -13.55 -21.81
CA ASP A 61 -21.71 -13.95 -22.36
C ASP A 61 -21.97 -13.17 -23.66
N VAL A 62 -22.33 -13.91 -24.70
CA VAL A 62 -22.58 -13.40 -26.05
C VAL A 62 -24.05 -13.57 -26.38
N CYS A 63 -24.70 -12.46 -26.71
CA CYS A 63 -26.08 -12.45 -27.20
C CYS A 63 -26.09 -12.50 -28.73
N VAL A 64 -26.86 -13.44 -29.29
CA VAL A 64 -27.01 -13.57 -30.74
C VAL A 64 -28.09 -12.61 -31.24
N PRO A 65 -27.85 -11.89 -32.36
CA PRO A 65 -28.83 -11.00 -32.95
C PRO A 65 -30.17 -11.66 -33.28
N ARG A 66 -31.22 -10.85 -33.48
CA ARG A 66 -32.60 -11.35 -33.67
C ARG A 66 -32.76 -12.16 -34.96
N GLY A 67 -32.02 -11.86 -36.02
CA GLY A 67 -31.98 -12.66 -37.26
C GLY A 67 -31.04 -13.86 -37.19
N GLY A 68 -30.58 -14.23 -35.99
CA GLY A 68 -29.79 -15.43 -35.74
C GLY A 68 -28.29 -15.26 -36.01
N ILE A 69 -27.60 -16.40 -36.07
CA ILE A 69 -26.12 -16.46 -36.18
C ILE A 69 -25.62 -15.82 -37.49
N ALA A 70 -26.44 -15.86 -38.55
CA ALA A 70 -26.07 -15.31 -39.86
C ALA A 70 -25.87 -13.79 -39.85
N GLU A 71 -26.50 -13.07 -38.92
CA GLU A 71 -26.32 -11.63 -38.73
C GLU A 71 -25.01 -11.27 -38.02
N LEU A 72 -24.30 -12.24 -37.43
CA LEU A 72 -22.97 -11.97 -36.90
C LEU A 72 -22.01 -11.64 -38.05
N PRO A 73 -21.20 -10.56 -37.94
CA PRO A 73 -20.27 -10.18 -38.99
C PRO A 73 -19.31 -11.32 -39.32
N VAL A 74 -19.10 -11.60 -40.61
CA VAL A 74 -18.03 -12.48 -41.06
C VAL A 74 -16.69 -11.83 -40.75
N ASN A 75 -15.73 -12.58 -40.21
CA ASN A 75 -14.38 -12.08 -40.00
C ASN A 75 -13.57 -12.18 -41.31
N PHE A 76 -13.64 -11.11 -42.11
CA PHE A 76 -12.93 -11.01 -43.38
C PHE A 76 -11.40 -11.14 -43.23
N PHE A 77 -10.82 -10.77 -42.09
CA PHE A 77 -9.38 -10.90 -41.87
C PHE A 77 -8.93 -12.36 -41.86
N VAL A 78 -9.69 -13.23 -41.18
CA VAL A 78 -9.40 -14.67 -41.18
C VAL A 78 -9.57 -15.25 -42.58
N ARG A 79 -10.62 -14.84 -43.31
CA ARG A 79 -10.85 -15.29 -44.69
C ARG A 79 -9.72 -14.86 -45.63
N SER A 80 -9.29 -13.60 -45.56
CA SER A 80 -8.16 -13.10 -46.35
C SER A 80 -6.85 -13.83 -46.01
N LEU A 81 -6.62 -14.16 -44.74
CA LEU A 81 -5.45 -14.97 -44.35
C LEU A 81 -5.54 -16.42 -44.85
N GLN A 82 -6.74 -17.00 -44.93
CA GLN A 82 -6.95 -18.33 -45.52
C GLN A 82 -6.68 -18.31 -47.03
N ASP A 83 -7.10 -17.25 -47.72
CA ASP A 83 -6.84 -17.07 -49.15
C ASP A 83 -5.33 -16.84 -49.42
N GLU A 84 -4.65 -15.99 -48.62
CA GLU A 84 -3.21 -15.70 -48.75
C GLU A 84 -2.29 -16.87 -48.40
N LEU A 85 -2.72 -17.77 -47.52
CA LEU A 85 -1.96 -18.98 -47.13
C LEU A 85 -2.40 -20.23 -47.90
N GLY A 86 -3.44 -20.13 -48.72
CA GLY A 86 -4.07 -21.24 -49.44
C GLY A 86 -3.51 -21.48 -50.84
N ASP A 87 -2.85 -20.48 -51.46
CA ASP A 87 -2.23 -20.63 -52.77
C ASP A 87 -0.73 -20.91 -52.64
N GLU A 88 -0.33 -22.16 -52.83
CA GLU A 88 0.98 -22.41 -53.45
C GLU A 88 0.88 -21.87 -54.88
N VAL A 89 1.22 -20.60 -55.08
CA VAL A 89 1.41 -20.06 -56.43
C VAL A 89 2.65 -20.74 -57.00
N GLU A 90 2.47 -21.84 -57.74
CA GLU A 90 3.52 -22.43 -58.56
C GLU A 90 3.91 -21.42 -59.66
N VAL A 91 4.87 -20.55 -59.38
CA VAL A 91 5.38 -19.64 -60.40
C VAL A 91 6.39 -20.39 -61.26
N GLY A 92 5.94 -20.87 -62.42
CA GLY A 92 6.78 -21.57 -63.40
C GLY A 92 7.80 -20.65 -64.11
N PRO A 93 8.81 -21.24 -64.77
CA PRO A 93 9.77 -20.48 -65.58
C PRO A 93 9.08 -19.83 -66.79
N CYS A 94 9.64 -18.72 -67.27
CA CYS A 94 9.09 -18.03 -68.43
C CYS A 94 9.10 -18.89 -69.69
N GLN A 95 7.91 -19.12 -70.24
CA GLN A 95 7.67 -19.95 -71.41
C GLN A 95 8.08 -19.26 -72.72
N VAL A 96 8.22 -17.92 -72.70
CA VAL A 96 8.66 -17.11 -73.85
C VAL A 96 10.18 -17.16 -74.04
N CYS A 97 10.97 -17.04 -72.98
CA CYS A 97 12.44 -17.07 -73.09
C CYS A 97 13.08 -18.43 -72.79
N GLN A 98 12.34 -19.35 -72.17
CA GLN A 98 12.78 -20.69 -71.76
C GLN A 98 14.09 -20.71 -70.93
N ARG A 99 14.49 -19.57 -70.37
CA ARG A 99 15.61 -19.47 -69.43
C ARG A 99 15.09 -19.93 -68.08
N GLY A 100 15.35 -21.19 -67.73
CA GLY A 100 14.85 -21.84 -66.51
C GLY A 100 15.18 -21.16 -65.17
N SER A 101 15.95 -20.07 -65.17
CA SER A 101 16.26 -19.24 -63.99
C SER A 101 15.38 -17.99 -63.85
N VAL A 102 14.52 -17.68 -64.83
CA VAL A 102 13.70 -16.46 -64.83
C VAL A 102 12.24 -16.81 -64.57
N ILE A 103 11.76 -16.36 -63.41
CA ILE A 103 10.40 -16.58 -62.92
C ILE A 103 9.40 -15.72 -63.71
N SER A 104 8.28 -16.31 -64.12
CA SER A 104 7.19 -15.60 -64.78
C SER A 104 6.49 -14.63 -63.82
N GLN A 105 6.11 -13.45 -64.30
CA GLN A 105 5.42 -12.42 -63.48
C GLN A 105 4.10 -11.99 -64.09
N PHE A 106 3.81 -12.47 -65.30
CA PHE A 106 2.66 -12.09 -66.09
C PHE A 106 2.13 -13.34 -66.80
N HIS A 107 0.82 -13.43 -66.95
CA HIS A 107 0.15 -14.48 -67.71
C HIS A 107 -0.70 -13.80 -68.78
N CYS A 108 -0.45 -14.12 -70.05
CA CYS A 108 -1.28 -13.64 -71.15
C CYS A 108 -2.43 -14.62 -71.35
N ILE A 109 -3.67 -14.20 -71.07
CA ILE A 109 -4.85 -15.06 -71.24
C ILE A 109 -5.10 -15.35 -72.72
N ASP A 110 -4.85 -14.36 -73.58
CA ASP A 110 -5.13 -14.46 -75.01
C ASP A 110 -4.18 -15.45 -75.73
N CYS A 111 -2.99 -15.68 -75.17
CA CYS A 111 -2.01 -16.64 -75.69
C CYS A 111 -1.78 -17.86 -74.80
N ASP A 112 -2.38 -17.90 -73.60
CA ASP A 112 -2.15 -18.90 -72.55
C ASP A 112 -0.65 -19.13 -72.27
N LEU A 113 0.09 -18.04 -72.04
CA LEU A 113 1.55 -18.08 -71.85
C LEU A 113 1.98 -17.34 -70.58
N ASP A 114 2.93 -17.95 -69.86
CA ASP A 114 3.60 -17.35 -68.70
C ASP A 114 4.88 -16.59 -69.10
N ILE A 115 4.90 -15.31 -68.74
CA ILE A 115 5.83 -14.32 -69.26
C ILE A 115 6.57 -13.65 -68.10
N CYS A 116 7.90 -13.58 -68.19
CA CYS A 116 8.70 -12.79 -67.27
C CYS A 116 8.67 -11.30 -67.61
N ARG A 117 9.10 -10.46 -66.66
CA ARG A 117 9.21 -9.01 -66.84
C ARG A 117 10.02 -8.54 -68.04
N PHE A 118 10.93 -9.37 -68.55
CA PHE A 118 11.77 -9.01 -69.69
C PHE A 118 11.10 -9.30 -71.03
N CYS A 119 10.20 -10.28 -71.08
CA CYS A 119 9.58 -10.74 -72.32
C CYS A 119 8.21 -10.11 -72.60
N ILE A 120 7.60 -9.44 -71.61
CA ILE A 120 6.25 -8.87 -71.73
C ILE A 120 6.12 -7.85 -72.87
N HIS A 121 7.09 -6.96 -73.01
CA HIS A 121 7.02 -5.89 -74.02
C HIS A 121 7.16 -6.45 -75.44
N GLU A 122 8.11 -7.36 -75.65
CA GLU A 122 8.31 -8.03 -76.93
C GLU A 122 7.10 -8.90 -77.28
N HIS A 123 6.59 -9.68 -76.33
CA HIS A 123 5.39 -10.49 -76.53
C HIS A 123 4.19 -9.63 -76.97
N ARG A 124 3.95 -8.49 -76.31
CA ARG A 124 2.85 -7.58 -76.67
C ARG A 124 3.01 -6.99 -78.07
N LEU A 125 4.24 -6.62 -78.44
CA LEU A 125 4.53 -5.99 -79.74
C LEU A 125 4.53 -6.98 -80.91
N VAL A 126 4.85 -8.25 -80.66
CA VAL A 126 4.97 -9.28 -81.71
C VAL A 126 3.71 -10.12 -81.83
N GLN A 127 3.18 -10.63 -80.71
CA GLN A 127 2.03 -11.57 -80.73
C GLN A 127 0.67 -10.86 -80.73
N HIS A 128 0.63 -9.59 -80.33
CA HIS A 128 -0.59 -8.78 -80.29
C HIS A 128 -0.45 -7.44 -81.02
N LYS A 129 0.35 -7.41 -82.09
CA LYS A 129 0.66 -6.21 -82.87
C LYS A 129 -0.59 -5.46 -83.37
N ASP A 130 -1.64 -6.19 -83.70
CA ASP A 130 -2.87 -5.67 -84.32
C ASP A 130 -4.05 -5.54 -83.33
N SER A 131 -3.87 -5.98 -82.07
CA SER A 131 -4.89 -5.90 -81.01
C SER A 131 -4.58 -4.78 -80.03
N ASN A 132 -5.45 -3.76 -80.00
CA ASN A 132 -5.28 -2.60 -79.11
C ASN A 132 -5.61 -2.91 -77.63
N GLN A 133 -6.21 -4.07 -77.35
CA GLN A 133 -6.48 -4.59 -76.01
C GLN A 133 -5.98 -6.03 -75.93
N VAL A 134 -5.10 -6.30 -74.96
CA VAL A 134 -4.53 -7.61 -74.67
C VAL A 134 -4.70 -7.87 -73.18
N ASN A 135 -5.29 -9.01 -72.83
CA ASN A 135 -5.58 -9.40 -71.46
C ASN A 135 -4.37 -10.11 -70.84
N ILE A 136 -3.42 -9.30 -70.36
CA ILE A 136 -2.24 -9.78 -69.62
C ILE A 136 -2.46 -9.52 -68.13
N LEU A 137 -2.60 -10.60 -67.36
CA LEU A 137 -2.69 -10.57 -65.90
C LEU A 137 -1.29 -10.52 -65.29
N ARG A 138 -1.11 -9.76 -64.22
CA ARG A 138 0.12 -9.79 -63.42
C ARG A 138 -0.04 -10.83 -62.32
N MET A 139 0.87 -11.79 -62.28
CA MET A 139 0.96 -12.76 -61.19
C MET A 139 1.65 -12.07 -60.02
N GLU A 140 0.95 -11.87 -58.91
CA GLU A 140 1.49 -11.13 -57.75
C GLU A 140 2.52 -11.99 -57.01
N VAL A 141 3.81 -11.77 -57.33
CA VAL A 141 4.94 -12.29 -56.55
C VAL A 141 5.18 -11.34 -55.37
N GLY A 142 4.97 -11.86 -54.16
CA GLY A 142 5.11 -11.26 -52.83
C GLY A 142 5.84 -9.92 -52.69
N GLY A 143 5.13 -8.93 -52.15
CA GLY A 143 5.70 -7.68 -51.62
C GLY A 143 4.61 -6.78 -50.99
N PRO A 144 4.77 -6.29 -49.74
CA PRO A 144 3.70 -5.66 -48.98
C PRO A 144 3.60 -4.16 -49.29
N ALA A 145 2.83 -3.79 -50.30
CA ALA A 145 2.21 -2.47 -50.40
C ALA A 145 1.19 -2.45 -51.54
N THR A 146 0.04 -1.86 -51.26
CA THR A 146 -1.02 -1.49 -52.22
C THR A 146 -1.89 -2.61 -52.78
N THR A 147 -2.47 -3.43 -51.90
CA THR A 147 -3.72 -4.13 -52.25
C THR A 147 -4.61 -4.23 -51.02
N ILE A 148 -5.58 -3.32 -50.93
CA ILE A 148 -6.81 -3.54 -50.17
C ILE A 148 -7.60 -4.55 -51.01
N SER A 149 -7.13 -5.80 -51.06
CA SER A 149 -7.73 -6.89 -51.87
C SER A 149 -8.87 -7.62 -51.16
N GLY A 150 -9.37 -7.11 -50.04
CA GLY A 150 -10.59 -7.62 -49.40
C GLY A 150 -11.89 -6.95 -49.88
N THR A 151 -11.82 -5.85 -50.64
CA THR A 151 -13.01 -5.06 -51.02
C THR A 151 -13.22 -4.89 -52.52
N ALA A 152 -12.35 -5.42 -53.38
CA ALA A 152 -12.49 -5.20 -54.82
C ALA A 152 -13.76 -5.85 -55.40
N ASN A 153 -14.27 -6.94 -54.81
CA ASN A 153 -15.41 -7.69 -55.36
C ASN A 153 -16.46 -8.08 -54.30
N LYS A 154 -16.90 -7.16 -53.42
CA LYS A 154 -18.07 -7.46 -52.56
C LYS A 154 -19.37 -7.11 -53.33
N PRO A 155 -20.20 -8.11 -53.71
CA PRO A 155 -21.47 -7.84 -54.37
C PRO A 155 -22.45 -7.21 -53.38
N CYS A 156 -23.36 -6.39 -53.89
CA CYS A 156 -24.42 -5.79 -53.10
C CYS A 156 -25.41 -6.87 -52.67
N SER A 157 -25.90 -6.76 -51.42
CA SER A 157 -26.88 -7.69 -50.87
C SER A 157 -28.27 -7.60 -51.54
N ILE A 158 -28.53 -6.49 -52.23
CA ILE A 158 -29.79 -6.22 -52.93
C ILE A 158 -29.60 -6.41 -54.44
N HIS A 159 -28.47 -5.94 -54.99
CA HIS A 159 -28.14 -6.03 -56.41
C HIS A 159 -26.93 -6.96 -56.60
N THR A 160 -27.19 -8.26 -56.76
CA THR A 160 -26.16 -9.31 -56.73
C THR A 160 -25.11 -9.20 -57.83
N GLU A 161 -25.44 -8.54 -58.95
CA GLU A 161 -24.54 -8.32 -60.09
C GLU A 161 -23.67 -7.05 -59.94
N GLU A 162 -23.95 -6.20 -58.96
CA GLU A 162 -23.23 -4.95 -58.74
C GLU A 162 -22.32 -5.00 -57.51
N VAL A 163 -21.13 -4.40 -57.65
CA VAL A 163 -20.18 -4.26 -56.54
C VAL A 163 -20.45 -3.02 -55.70
N VAL A 164 -20.14 -3.13 -54.41
CA VAL A 164 -20.33 -2.05 -53.45
C VAL A 164 -19.15 -1.08 -53.50
N GLN A 165 -19.39 0.12 -54.04
CA GLN A 165 -18.36 1.16 -54.24
C GLN A 165 -18.61 2.45 -53.44
N LEU A 166 -19.78 2.58 -52.81
CA LEU A 166 -20.20 3.78 -52.07
C LEU A 166 -20.48 3.44 -50.59
N PHE A 167 -20.51 4.46 -49.75
CA PHE A 167 -20.89 4.37 -48.35
C PHE A 167 -21.96 5.40 -48.03
N CYS A 168 -23.09 4.93 -47.51
CA CYS A 168 -24.18 5.80 -47.05
C CYS A 168 -23.91 6.23 -45.60
N GLU A 169 -23.61 7.50 -45.36
CA GLU A 169 -23.38 8.04 -44.02
C GLU A 169 -24.67 8.12 -43.19
N THR A 170 -25.81 8.34 -43.84
CA THR A 170 -27.10 8.41 -43.16
C THR A 170 -27.50 7.04 -42.58
N CYS A 171 -27.22 5.95 -43.30
CA CYS A 171 -27.59 4.59 -42.92
C CYS A 171 -26.44 3.78 -42.30
N GLN A 172 -25.21 4.30 -42.32
CA GLN A 172 -23.99 3.68 -41.78
C GLN A 172 -23.64 2.30 -42.37
N HIS A 173 -23.86 2.11 -43.67
CA HIS A 173 -23.50 0.87 -44.36
C HIS A 173 -23.05 1.13 -45.82
N PRO A 174 -22.26 0.22 -46.41
CA PRO A 174 -21.78 0.38 -47.77
C PRO A 174 -22.90 0.01 -48.77
N VAL A 175 -22.97 0.72 -49.90
CA VAL A 175 -24.04 0.62 -50.92
C VAL A 175 -23.46 0.60 -52.34
N CYS A 176 -24.14 -0.05 -53.31
CA CYS A 176 -23.78 0.05 -54.73
C CYS A 176 -24.40 1.29 -55.38
N VAL A 177 -24.12 1.51 -56.66
CA VAL A 177 -24.63 2.66 -57.43
C VAL A 177 -26.16 2.57 -57.57
N SER A 178 -26.72 1.38 -57.85
CA SER A 178 -28.18 1.23 -57.94
C SER A 178 -28.90 1.50 -56.62
N CYS A 179 -28.33 1.10 -55.48
CA CYS A 179 -28.85 1.47 -54.15
C CYS A 179 -28.83 2.99 -53.93
N SER A 180 -27.78 3.68 -54.39
CA SER A 180 -27.66 5.13 -54.29
C SER A 180 -28.75 5.85 -55.10
N CYS A 181 -29.13 5.31 -56.26
CA CYS A 181 -30.15 5.90 -57.12
C CYS A 181 -31.59 5.59 -56.67
N GLY A 182 -31.79 4.50 -55.94
CA GLY A 182 -33.09 4.08 -55.38
C GLY A 182 -33.31 4.54 -53.94
N GLU A 183 -33.29 3.58 -53.01
CA GLU A 183 -33.59 3.76 -51.58
C GLU A 183 -32.72 4.82 -50.88
N HIS A 184 -31.51 5.09 -51.37
CA HIS A 184 -30.58 6.05 -50.77
C HIS A 184 -30.48 7.38 -51.53
N ARG A 185 -31.42 7.70 -52.44
CA ARG A 185 -31.39 8.89 -53.29
C ARG A 185 -31.30 10.22 -52.52
N LYS A 186 -31.88 10.29 -51.32
CA LYS A 186 -31.87 11.48 -50.45
C LYS A 186 -30.83 11.40 -49.32
N HIS A 187 -30.06 10.32 -49.25
CA HIS A 187 -29.06 10.11 -48.21
C HIS A 187 -27.71 10.67 -48.60
N VAL A 188 -26.88 10.96 -47.60
CA VAL A 188 -25.50 11.39 -47.84
C VAL A 188 -24.68 10.15 -48.18
N VAL A 189 -24.25 10.05 -49.43
CA VAL A 189 -23.42 8.96 -49.95
C VAL A 189 -22.04 9.49 -50.36
N LEU A 190 -21.01 8.74 -50.00
CA LEU A 190 -19.62 9.07 -50.27
C LEU A 190 -18.93 7.90 -50.98
N PRO A 191 -17.85 8.14 -51.74
CA PRO A 191 -17.01 7.05 -52.23
C PRO A 191 -16.47 6.20 -51.07
N LEU A 192 -16.60 4.88 -51.18
CA LEU A 192 -16.20 3.94 -50.12
C LEU A 192 -14.72 4.10 -49.76
N GLY A 193 -13.85 4.28 -50.76
CA GLY A 193 -12.42 4.53 -50.56
C GLY A 193 -12.14 5.76 -49.68
N LYS A 194 -12.90 6.85 -49.87
CA LYS A 194 -12.75 8.07 -49.04
C LYS A 194 -13.19 7.82 -47.59
N LYS A 195 -14.30 7.10 -47.38
CA LYS A 195 -14.73 6.72 -46.03
C LYS A 195 -13.71 5.82 -45.35
N LEU A 196 -13.23 4.77 -46.03
CA LEU A 196 -12.23 3.85 -45.51
C LEU A 196 -10.93 4.57 -45.13
N HIS A 197 -10.48 5.50 -45.97
CA HIS A 197 -9.29 6.30 -45.68
C HIS A 197 -9.49 7.17 -44.42
N SER A 198 -10.57 7.93 -44.35
CA SER A 198 -10.87 8.77 -43.16
C SER A 198 -11.07 7.95 -41.89
N SER A 199 -11.71 6.78 -41.98
CA SER A 199 -11.88 5.84 -40.87
C SER A 199 -10.55 5.26 -40.42
N ARG A 200 -9.64 4.93 -41.35
CA ARG A 200 -8.28 4.45 -41.03
C ARG A 200 -7.50 5.50 -40.26
N GLU A 201 -7.49 6.76 -40.70
CA GLU A 201 -6.83 7.85 -39.98
C GLU A 201 -7.44 8.09 -38.60
N HIS A 202 -8.77 8.01 -38.47
CA HIS A 202 -9.45 8.13 -37.19
C HIS A 202 -9.06 7.00 -36.23
N LEU A 203 -9.06 5.76 -36.69
CA LEU A 203 -8.65 4.59 -35.91
C LEU A 203 -7.18 4.66 -35.51
N GLN A 204 -6.29 5.16 -36.38
CA GLN A 204 -4.89 5.39 -36.06
C GLN A 204 -4.72 6.42 -34.93
N ARG A 205 -5.41 7.56 -35.01
CA ARG A 205 -5.41 8.56 -33.92
C ARG A 205 -5.94 7.99 -32.60
N LYS A 206 -6.99 7.17 -32.67
CA LYS A 206 -7.54 6.52 -31.47
C LYS A 206 -6.56 5.50 -30.88
N LEU A 207 -5.87 4.73 -31.72
CA LEU A 207 -4.83 3.78 -31.30
C LEU A 207 -3.67 4.50 -30.59
N GLU A 208 -3.21 5.63 -31.12
CA GLU A 208 -2.18 6.45 -30.47
C GLU A 208 -2.64 6.94 -29.09
N THR A 209 -3.87 7.44 -29.02
CA THR A 209 -4.47 7.94 -27.77
C THR A 209 -4.53 6.82 -26.71
N LEU A 210 -5.12 5.67 -27.06
CA LEU A 210 -5.20 4.51 -26.18
C LEU A 210 -3.81 3.98 -25.80
N THR A 211 -2.82 4.07 -26.70
CA THR A 211 -1.44 3.67 -26.42
C THR A 211 -0.79 4.60 -25.39
N ARG A 212 -1.02 5.91 -25.48
CA ARG A 212 -0.54 6.89 -24.47
C ARG A 212 -1.23 6.66 -23.12
N GLU A 213 -2.54 6.51 -23.10
CA GLU A 213 -3.31 6.21 -21.88
C GLU A 213 -2.83 4.93 -21.21
N ARG A 214 -2.65 3.85 -21.98
CA ARG A 214 -2.10 2.58 -21.47
C ARG A 214 -0.72 2.75 -20.84
N ARG A 215 0.16 3.56 -21.44
CA ARG A 215 1.50 3.84 -20.88
C ARG A 215 1.41 4.62 -19.56
N ALA A 216 0.54 5.63 -19.51
CA ALA A 216 0.33 6.43 -18.31
C ALA A 216 -0.21 5.59 -17.15
N VAL A 217 -1.26 4.79 -17.39
CA VAL A 217 -1.84 3.89 -16.38
C VAL A 217 -0.80 2.88 -15.87
N ARG A 218 0.00 2.28 -16.76
CA ARG A 218 1.09 1.37 -16.34
C ARG A 218 2.16 2.07 -15.52
N ALA A 219 2.46 3.34 -15.81
CA ALA A 219 3.41 4.12 -15.02
C ALA A 219 2.85 4.41 -13.62
N TRP A 220 1.58 4.80 -13.50
CA TRP A 220 0.91 5.01 -12.22
C TRP A 220 0.81 3.74 -11.39
N LEU A 221 0.51 2.59 -12.01
CA LEU A 221 0.50 1.29 -11.30
C LEU A 221 1.86 1.01 -10.66
N ARG A 222 2.97 1.20 -11.39
CA ARG A 222 4.33 1.03 -10.83
C ARG A 222 4.64 2.00 -9.68
N GLN A 223 4.14 3.23 -9.77
CA GLN A 223 4.31 4.21 -8.68
C GLN A 223 3.55 3.79 -7.42
N ILE A 224 2.32 3.29 -7.57
CA ILE A 224 1.52 2.79 -6.45
C ILE A 224 2.18 1.56 -5.83
N GLU A 225 2.63 0.59 -6.64
CA GLU A 225 3.35 -0.59 -6.17
C GLU A 225 4.62 -0.19 -5.38
N GLY A 226 5.40 0.77 -5.89
CA GLY A 226 6.57 1.30 -5.20
C GLY A 226 6.23 1.97 -3.86
N ALA A 227 5.20 2.81 -3.84
CA ALA A 227 4.74 3.47 -2.62
C ALA A 227 4.21 2.49 -1.57
N GLU A 228 3.56 1.40 -2.00
CA GLU A 228 3.07 0.34 -1.10
C GLU A 228 4.22 -0.41 -0.43
N ILE A 229 5.28 -0.73 -1.19
CA ILE A 229 6.50 -1.34 -0.65
C ILE A 229 7.17 -0.39 0.34
N GLU A 230 7.35 0.88 -0.03
CA GLU A 230 7.97 1.87 0.86
C GLU A 230 7.17 2.07 2.16
N ALA A 231 5.85 2.12 2.08
CA ALA A 231 4.97 2.24 3.24
C ALA A 231 5.07 1.02 4.16
N ARG A 232 5.12 -0.20 3.60
CA ARG A 232 5.32 -1.44 4.36
C ARG A 232 6.68 -1.45 5.06
N ASP A 233 7.74 -1.12 4.34
CA ASP A 233 9.10 -1.07 4.87
C ASP A 233 9.25 -0.02 5.97
N ASN A 234 8.67 1.17 5.77
CA ASN A 234 8.67 2.22 6.78
C ASN A 234 7.92 1.79 8.04
N THR A 235 6.77 1.12 7.89
CA THR A 235 6.00 0.58 9.01
C THR A 235 6.81 -0.47 9.76
N ALA A 236 7.44 -1.41 9.05
CA ALA A 236 8.27 -2.46 9.65
C ALA A 236 9.46 -1.88 10.43
N ARG A 237 10.19 -0.93 9.84
CA ARG A 237 11.30 -0.21 10.51
C ARG A 237 10.81 0.54 11.76
N THR A 238 9.67 1.21 11.66
CA THR A 238 9.08 1.95 12.78
C THR A 238 8.69 1.02 13.92
N LEU A 239 8.03 -0.09 13.62
CA LEU A 239 7.65 -1.10 14.62
C LEU A 239 8.89 -1.70 15.29
N ALA A 240 9.93 -2.04 14.51
CA ALA A 240 11.18 -2.56 15.05
C ALA A 240 11.87 -1.53 15.98
N ALA A 241 11.88 -0.25 15.59
CA ALA A 241 12.42 0.81 16.42
C ALA A 241 11.65 0.98 17.75
N VAL A 242 10.31 0.93 17.70
CA VAL A 242 9.46 0.97 18.90
C VAL A 242 9.76 -0.22 19.80
N GLN A 243 9.78 -1.44 19.25
CA GLN A 243 10.08 -2.65 20.02
C GLN A 243 11.48 -2.60 20.66
N PHE A 244 12.49 -2.14 19.93
CA PHE A 244 13.84 -1.98 20.46
C PHE A 244 13.87 -1.03 21.66
N ARG A 245 13.19 0.13 21.55
CA ARG A 245 13.12 1.11 22.65
C ARG A 245 12.33 0.58 23.85
N THR A 246 11.25 -0.16 23.62
CA THR A 246 10.52 -0.82 24.71
C THR A 246 11.41 -1.82 25.46
N ARG A 247 12.22 -2.61 24.75
CA ARG A 247 13.18 -3.54 25.38
C ARG A 247 14.24 -2.79 26.20
N GLU A 248 14.74 -1.67 25.70
CA GLU A 248 15.71 -0.83 26.42
C GLU A 248 15.11 -0.28 27.73
N LEU A 249 13.84 0.16 27.70
CA LEU A 249 13.13 0.61 28.89
C LEU A 249 12.88 -0.52 29.89
N HIS A 250 12.46 -1.71 29.43
CA HIS A 250 12.31 -2.88 30.30
C HIS A 250 13.63 -3.24 30.99
N ALA A 251 14.74 -3.30 30.23
CA ALA A 251 16.05 -3.59 30.80
C ALA A 251 16.48 -2.56 31.86
N LEU A 252 16.14 -1.28 31.67
CA LEU A 252 16.40 -0.26 32.68
C LEU A 252 15.58 -0.48 33.95
N VAL A 253 14.29 -0.80 33.80
CA VAL A 253 13.40 -1.11 34.93
C VAL A 253 13.91 -2.33 35.69
N ASP A 254 14.30 -3.39 34.98
CA ASP A 254 14.85 -4.61 35.58
C ASP A 254 16.17 -4.33 36.32
N LYS A 255 17.03 -3.47 35.77
CA LYS A 255 18.26 -3.06 36.46
C LYS A 255 17.97 -2.27 37.74
N MET A 256 16.97 -1.38 37.70
CA MET A 256 16.55 -0.60 38.87
C MET A 256 15.90 -1.48 39.94
N SER A 257 15.08 -2.46 39.54
CA SER A 257 14.44 -3.39 40.47
C SER A 257 15.49 -4.30 41.14
N ALA A 258 16.44 -4.85 40.38
CA ALA A 258 17.55 -5.64 40.92
C ALA A 258 18.37 -4.83 41.94
N ALA A 259 18.76 -3.60 41.61
CA ALA A 259 19.51 -2.75 42.55
C ALA A 259 18.71 -2.39 43.82
N ALA A 260 17.37 -2.33 43.75
CA ALA A 260 16.52 -2.14 44.92
C ALA A 260 16.43 -3.42 45.76
N MET A 261 16.31 -4.59 45.13
CA MET A 261 16.33 -5.89 45.81
C MET A 261 17.67 -6.13 46.51
N ASP A 262 18.80 -5.82 45.86
CA ASP A 262 20.13 -5.95 46.47
C ASP A 262 20.28 -5.08 47.72
N LYS A 263 19.74 -3.86 47.71
CA LYS A 263 19.71 -2.99 48.90
C LYS A 263 18.90 -3.60 50.04
N VAL A 264 17.73 -4.14 49.73
CA VAL A 264 16.87 -4.81 50.72
C VAL A 264 17.59 -6.02 51.33
N HIS A 265 18.22 -6.86 50.51
CA HIS A 265 19.02 -7.99 51.00
C HIS A 265 20.22 -7.54 51.83
N HIS A 266 20.89 -6.46 51.43
CA HIS A 266 22.00 -5.92 52.20
C HIS A 266 21.55 -5.41 53.59
N GLU A 267 20.43 -4.70 53.66
CA GLU A 267 19.83 -4.23 54.93
C GLU A 267 19.41 -5.40 55.82
N GLU A 268 18.76 -6.42 55.25
CA GLU A 268 18.41 -7.66 55.95
C GLU A 268 19.66 -8.33 56.54
N GLN A 269 20.71 -8.51 55.73
CA GLN A 269 21.94 -9.16 56.18
C GLN A 269 22.67 -8.35 57.25
N GLN A 270 22.61 -7.02 57.17
CA GLN A 270 23.14 -6.13 58.22
C GLN A 270 22.33 -6.24 59.52
N GLN A 271 21.01 -6.43 59.46
CA GLN A 271 20.17 -6.66 60.63
C GLN A 271 20.46 -8.03 61.26
N LEU A 272 20.52 -9.09 60.44
CA LEU A 272 20.80 -10.45 60.90
C LEU A 272 22.18 -10.55 61.57
N THR A 273 23.21 -9.91 61.02
CA THR A 273 24.56 -9.90 61.62
C THR A 273 24.59 -9.19 62.97
N LYS A 274 23.89 -8.06 63.12
CA LYS A 274 23.73 -7.36 64.42
C LYS A 274 23.02 -8.24 65.45
N LEU A 275 21.92 -8.89 65.05
CA LEU A 275 21.18 -9.82 65.90
C LEU A 275 22.04 -11.03 66.32
N ALA A 276 22.79 -11.62 65.38
CA ALA A 276 23.68 -12.74 65.66
C ALA A 276 24.78 -12.38 66.67
N SER A 277 25.39 -11.19 66.54
CA SER A 277 26.39 -10.68 67.48
C SER A 277 25.80 -10.44 68.88
N CYS A 278 24.60 -9.83 68.95
CA CYS A 278 23.89 -9.65 70.21
C CYS A 278 23.57 -11.00 70.88
N ARG A 279 23.02 -11.95 70.12
CA ARG A 279 22.73 -13.31 70.59
C ARG A 279 24.00 -13.99 71.12
N GLY A 280 25.11 -13.91 70.40
CA GLY A 280 26.38 -14.52 70.82
C GLY A 280 26.89 -14.01 72.17
N ARG A 281 26.75 -12.70 72.44
CA ARG A 281 27.12 -12.12 73.75
C ARG A 281 26.21 -12.59 74.87
N LEU A 282 24.90 -12.61 74.64
CA LEU A 282 23.93 -13.07 75.63
C LEU A 282 24.13 -14.56 75.97
N VAL A 283 24.41 -15.40 74.97
CA VAL A 283 24.73 -16.82 75.18
C VAL A 283 25.99 -16.98 76.04
N LYS A 284 27.06 -16.23 75.77
CA LYS A 284 28.29 -16.26 76.60
C LYS A 284 28.01 -15.85 78.05
N LEU A 285 27.21 -14.80 78.25
CA LEU A 285 26.83 -14.33 79.58
C LEU A 285 25.97 -15.39 80.31
N ALA A 286 25.00 -15.99 79.63
CA ALA A 286 24.16 -17.05 80.18
C ALA A 286 24.99 -18.26 80.64
N GLN A 287 25.91 -18.75 79.79
CA GLN A 287 26.80 -19.86 80.14
C GLN A 287 27.67 -19.54 81.36
N ARG A 288 28.20 -18.30 81.46
CA ARG A 288 28.99 -17.88 82.62
C ARG A 288 28.13 -17.80 83.88
N LEU A 289 26.91 -17.30 83.79
CA LEU A 289 25.95 -17.28 84.90
C LEU A 289 25.60 -18.69 85.37
N ASP A 290 25.32 -19.62 84.45
CA ASP A 290 24.99 -21.02 84.79
C ASP A 290 26.14 -21.70 85.55
N LEU A 291 27.39 -21.49 85.11
CA LEU A 291 28.58 -21.95 85.81
C LEU A 291 28.67 -21.38 87.23
N GLY A 292 28.42 -20.07 87.39
CA GLY A 292 28.43 -19.40 88.69
C GLY A 292 27.34 -19.91 89.63
N VAL A 293 26.12 -20.12 89.11
CA VAL A 293 25.00 -20.68 89.87
C VAL A 293 25.29 -22.12 90.30
N GLY A 294 25.84 -22.94 89.41
CA GLY A 294 26.23 -24.32 89.72
C GLY A 294 27.30 -24.40 90.80
N PHE A 295 28.35 -23.56 90.68
CA PHE A 295 29.41 -23.44 91.68
C PHE A 295 28.87 -23.03 93.06
N LEU A 296 28.04 -21.99 93.14
CA LEU A 296 27.44 -21.53 94.40
C LEU A 296 26.48 -22.54 95.02
N ARG A 297 25.76 -23.31 94.20
CA ARG A 297 24.91 -24.41 94.69
C ARG A 297 25.75 -25.54 95.31
N GLY A 298 26.85 -25.93 94.66
CA GLY A 298 27.75 -26.96 95.20
C GLY A 298 28.42 -26.55 96.52
N LEU A 299 28.60 -25.24 96.75
CA LEU A 299 29.13 -24.71 98.01
C LEU A 299 28.16 -24.77 99.20
N GLN A 300 26.85 -24.93 98.96
CA GLN A 300 25.90 -25.15 100.06
C GLN A 300 26.10 -26.52 100.74
N GLU A 301 26.85 -27.43 100.09
CA GLU A 301 27.01 -28.83 100.50
C GLU A 301 28.43 -29.16 101.03
N GLY A 302 29.37 -28.20 101.07
CA GLY A 302 30.77 -28.46 101.45
C GLY A 302 31.49 -27.30 102.17
N ASP A 303 32.72 -27.55 102.63
CA ASP A 303 33.54 -26.57 103.39
C ASP A 303 34.20 -25.52 102.48
N VAL A 304 34.19 -24.24 102.90
CA VAL A 304 34.75 -23.10 102.16
C VAL A 304 36.23 -22.86 102.54
N CYS A 305 37.13 -22.78 101.55
CA CYS A 305 38.55 -22.42 101.76
C CYS A 305 38.92 -21.07 101.12
N LEU A 306 40.07 -20.50 101.51
CA LEU A 306 40.53 -19.18 101.05
C LEU A 306 40.83 -19.11 99.55
N GLU A 307 41.42 -20.15 98.97
CA GLU A 307 41.70 -20.23 97.53
C GLU A 307 40.42 -20.18 96.69
N LEU A 308 39.34 -20.73 97.24
CA LEU A 308 38.03 -20.74 96.62
C LEU A 308 37.38 -19.34 96.60
N LEU A 309 37.58 -18.58 97.68
CA LEU A 309 37.12 -17.18 97.78
C LEU A 309 37.83 -16.29 96.75
N ASP A 310 39.14 -16.47 96.56
CA ASP A 310 39.89 -15.67 95.58
C ASP A 310 39.58 -16.08 94.12
N ALA A 311 39.32 -17.37 93.87
CA ALA A 311 38.80 -17.83 92.58
C ALA A 311 37.42 -17.23 92.27
N PHE A 312 36.53 -17.14 93.27
CA PHE A 312 35.21 -16.53 93.10
C PHE A 312 35.27 -15.02 92.88
N LYS A 313 36.17 -14.30 93.56
CA LYS A 313 36.40 -12.86 93.30
C LYS A 313 36.79 -12.63 91.85
N THR A 314 37.74 -13.40 91.34
CA THR A 314 38.18 -13.32 89.93
C THR A 314 37.02 -13.61 88.97
N PHE A 315 36.25 -14.68 89.23
CA PHE A 315 35.05 -15.01 88.48
C PHE A 315 33.98 -13.89 88.51
N SER A 316 33.77 -13.27 89.67
CA SER A 316 32.79 -12.19 89.83
C SER A 316 33.17 -10.95 89.02
N SER A 317 34.47 -10.63 88.96
CA SER A 317 35.00 -9.55 88.13
C SER A 317 34.76 -9.81 86.64
N ASP A 318 35.07 -11.02 86.15
CA ASP A 318 34.80 -11.41 84.76
C ASP A 318 33.31 -11.33 84.40
N LEU A 319 32.45 -11.73 85.34
CA LEU A 319 31.00 -11.74 85.15
C LEU A 319 30.43 -10.32 85.08
N GLU A 320 30.93 -9.41 85.91
CA GLU A 320 30.57 -7.98 85.84
C GLU A 320 31.01 -7.34 84.52
N GLU A 321 32.18 -7.70 84.00
CA GLU A 321 32.66 -7.22 82.70
C GLU A 321 31.77 -7.71 81.56
N LEU A 322 31.47 -9.01 81.52
CA LEU A 322 30.54 -9.58 80.53
C LEU A 322 29.14 -8.98 80.64
N ARG A 323 28.67 -8.70 81.87
CA ARG A 323 27.39 -8.06 82.12
C ARG A 323 27.38 -6.64 81.56
N LYS A 324 28.41 -5.81 81.82
CA LYS A 324 28.54 -4.46 81.25
C LYS A 324 28.59 -4.47 79.72
N ASN A 325 29.29 -5.43 79.14
CA ASN A 325 29.38 -5.61 77.68
C ASN A 325 28.06 -6.09 77.04
N ALA A 326 27.19 -6.75 77.81
CA ALA A 326 25.85 -7.12 77.38
C ALA A 326 24.84 -5.99 77.60
N THR A 327 24.83 -5.32 78.77
CA THR A 327 23.86 -4.28 79.16
C THR A 327 24.01 -2.96 78.41
N SER A 328 25.24 -2.57 78.05
CA SER A 328 25.50 -1.34 77.28
C SER A 328 24.92 -1.32 75.86
N GLN A 329 24.49 -2.48 75.32
CA GLN A 329 23.92 -2.58 73.97
C GLN A 329 22.65 -3.47 73.88
N SER A 330 22.12 -3.95 75.00
CA SER A 330 20.96 -4.88 75.00
C SER A 330 19.59 -4.21 74.94
N SER A 331 19.53 -2.88 74.78
CA SER A 331 18.31 -2.24 74.25
C SER A 331 18.22 -2.45 72.73
N VAL A 332 18.30 -3.70 72.27
CA VAL A 332 17.77 -4.01 70.94
C VAL A 332 16.25 -3.92 71.11
N GLN A 333 15.64 -2.84 70.62
CA GLN A 333 14.18 -2.75 70.52
C GLN A 333 13.70 -3.94 69.68
N LEU A 334 13.28 -5.01 70.35
CA LEU A 334 12.74 -6.24 69.74
C LEU A 334 11.31 -6.04 69.20
N CYS A 335 10.80 -4.82 69.21
CA CYS A 335 9.49 -4.48 68.67
C CYS A 335 9.63 -3.25 67.77
N ASP A 336 9.82 -3.52 66.47
CA ASP A 336 9.45 -2.69 65.30
C ASP A 336 10.25 -3.06 64.03
N GLN A 337 10.82 -4.27 63.96
CA GLN A 337 11.35 -4.81 62.69
C GLN A 337 10.22 -5.33 61.79
N LYS A 338 9.25 -4.47 61.48
CA LYS A 338 8.37 -4.68 60.33
C LYS A 338 9.04 -4.03 59.13
N PHE A 339 9.38 -4.83 58.11
CA PHE A 339 9.56 -4.32 56.75
C PHE A 339 8.20 -3.75 56.31
N LEU A 340 7.93 -2.49 56.68
CA LEU A 340 6.73 -1.80 56.23
C LEU A 340 6.90 -1.56 54.74
N ALA A 341 6.20 -2.34 53.92
CA ALA A 341 6.02 -2.08 52.50
C ALA A 341 5.61 -0.61 52.34
N GLY A 342 6.53 0.24 51.86
CA GLY A 342 6.30 1.68 51.78
C GLY A 342 7.49 2.60 52.02
N ARG A 343 8.48 2.22 52.85
CA ARG A 343 9.61 3.14 53.17
C ARG A 343 10.59 3.38 52.01
N HIS A 344 10.69 2.45 51.06
CA HIS A 344 11.48 2.65 49.82
C HIS A 344 10.71 3.36 48.70
N LEU A 345 9.42 3.64 48.86
CA LEU A 345 8.68 4.52 47.95
C LEU A 345 8.97 5.99 48.31
N GLN A 346 10.19 6.46 48.03
CA GLN A 346 10.36 7.90 47.83
C GLN A 346 9.60 8.28 46.54
N TRP A 347 8.32 8.57 46.71
CA TRP A 347 7.38 8.95 45.65
C TRP A 347 7.94 10.06 44.75
N ARG A 348 8.72 10.99 45.34
CA ARG A 348 9.39 12.09 44.64
C ARG A 348 10.53 11.65 43.72
N GLY A 349 11.30 10.62 44.07
CA GLY A 349 12.42 10.12 43.25
C GLY A 349 11.93 9.32 42.05
N TYR A 350 10.93 8.46 42.26
CA TYR A 350 10.31 7.69 41.19
C TYR A 350 9.50 8.58 40.23
N LEU A 351 8.70 9.54 40.70
CA LEU A 351 7.97 10.48 39.81
C LEU A 351 8.91 11.42 39.04
N ALA A 352 10.00 11.90 39.64
CA ALA A 352 10.98 12.74 38.95
C ALA A 352 11.78 11.95 37.90
N ALA A 353 12.08 10.68 38.15
CA ALA A 353 12.65 9.80 37.13
C ALA A 353 11.62 9.43 36.05
N THR A 354 10.40 9.07 36.41
CA THR A 354 9.36 8.63 35.46
C THR A 354 8.69 9.75 34.67
N PHE A 355 8.74 11.01 35.13
CA PHE A 355 8.29 12.16 34.36
C PHE A 355 9.42 13.07 33.91
N GLY A 356 10.47 13.30 34.69
CA GLY A 356 11.58 14.19 34.31
C GLY A 356 12.54 13.54 33.28
N SER A 357 12.95 12.29 33.51
CA SER A 357 13.83 11.58 32.57
C SER A 357 13.10 11.08 31.32
N LEU A 358 11.82 10.72 31.46
CA LEU A 358 10.93 10.48 30.33
C LEU A 358 10.70 11.80 29.56
N ARG A 359 10.17 12.87 30.17
CA ARG A 359 9.84 14.13 29.46
C ARG A 359 11.05 14.79 28.79
N ALA A 360 12.26 14.65 29.36
CA ALA A 360 13.50 15.13 28.74
C ALA A 360 13.92 14.30 27.50
N ARG A 361 13.51 13.02 27.41
CA ARG A 361 13.79 12.13 26.26
C ARG A 361 12.61 11.99 25.27
N TYR A 362 11.38 12.34 25.66
CA TYR A 362 10.16 12.22 24.83
C TYR A 362 9.90 13.40 23.87
N SER A 363 10.90 14.24 23.61
CA SER A 363 10.90 15.14 22.44
C SER A 363 10.95 14.38 21.10
N PHE A 364 11.06 13.05 21.12
CA PHE A 364 11.40 12.20 19.97
C PHE A 364 10.24 11.39 19.36
N LEU A 365 9.00 11.49 19.88
CA LEU A 365 7.81 10.86 19.28
C LEU A 365 7.25 11.66 18.09
N HIS A 366 8.10 12.38 17.34
CA HIS A 366 7.76 12.84 16.00
C HIS A 366 7.98 11.68 15.02
N LEU A 367 7.07 10.72 15.05
CA LEU A 367 6.96 9.71 14.00
C LEU A 367 6.13 10.29 12.87
N GLY A 368 6.82 10.85 11.87
CA GLY A 368 6.26 11.28 10.59
C GLY A 368 6.27 12.79 10.36
N ASN A 369 6.58 13.19 9.12
CA ASN A 369 6.49 14.56 8.58
C ASN A 369 5.04 15.10 8.50
N GLY A 370 4.19 14.78 9.47
CA GLY A 370 2.87 15.39 9.65
C GLY A 370 3.01 16.65 10.47
N ARG A 371 2.54 17.80 9.94
CA ARG A 371 2.44 19.05 10.70
C ARG A 371 1.70 18.78 12.02
N PRO A 372 2.24 19.17 13.18
CA PRO A 372 1.57 18.91 14.45
C PRO A 372 0.22 19.65 14.52
N PRO A 373 -0.78 19.10 15.25
CA PRO A 373 -2.10 19.70 15.35
C PRO A 373 -1.99 21.15 15.87
N LEU A 374 -2.80 22.06 15.32
CA LEU A 374 -2.75 23.51 15.59
C LEU A 374 -2.67 23.87 17.08
N LEU A 375 -3.38 23.12 17.93
CA LEU A 375 -3.37 23.29 19.39
C LEU A 375 -1.98 23.04 20.02
N TRP A 376 -1.21 22.10 19.46
CA TRP A 376 0.13 21.76 19.94
C TRP A 376 1.17 22.80 19.53
N GLN A 377 1.02 23.43 18.36
CA GLN A 377 1.86 24.57 17.95
C GLN A 377 1.56 25.83 18.77
N LEU A 378 0.29 26.06 19.12
CA LEU A 378 -0.12 27.16 19.98
C LEU A 378 0.47 27.00 21.39
N TRP A 379 0.35 25.81 21.99
CA TRP A 379 0.89 25.55 23.33
C TRP A 379 2.41 25.64 23.42
N ARG A 380 3.14 25.32 22.35
CA ARG A 380 4.62 25.41 22.33
C ARG A 380 5.14 26.84 22.16
N LYS A 381 4.32 27.76 21.66
CA LYS A 381 4.65 29.20 21.52
C LYS A 381 4.25 30.04 22.73
N ILE A 382 3.38 29.52 23.59
CA ILE A 382 2.96 30.19 24.82
C ILE A 382 4.09 30.09 25.85
N THR A 383 4.91 31.13 25.90
CA THR A 383 5.86 31.32 27.01
C THR A 383 5.10 31.40 28.34
N TRP A 384 5.69 31.01 29.47
CA TRP A 384 5.06 31.05 30.81
C TRP A 384 4.37 32.39 31.11
N SER A 385 4.92 33.47 30.59
CA SER A 385 4.34 34.80 30.64
C SER A 385 3.06 35.03 29.82
N GLN A 386 2.92 34.38 28.66
CA GLN A 386 1.68 34.44 27.88
C GLN A 386 0.59 33.58 28.52
N ALA A 387 0.97 32.47 29.18
CA ALA A 387 0.05 31.69 30.00
C ALA A 387 -0.46 32.49 31.20
N LEU A 388 0.41 33.25 31.88
CA LEU A 388 0.01 34.16 32.95
C LEU A 388 -0.94 35.25 32.47
N VAL A 389 -0.68 35.87 31.31
CA VAL A 389 -1.59 36.88 30.72
C VAL A 389 -2.94 36.27 30.36
N MET A 390 -2.98 35.04 29.81
CA MET A 390 -4.23 34.32 29.54
C MET A 390 -5.01 34.00 30.82
N MET A 391 -4.34 33.52 31.87
CA MET A 391 -4.96 33.26 33.17
C MET A 391 -5.53 34.55 33.79
N MET A 392 -4.83 35.68 33.65
CA MET A 392 -5.29 36.97 34.14
C MET A 392 -6.49 37.52 33.34
N LEU A 393 -6.52 37.34 32.01
CA LEU A 393 -7.66 37.71 31.18
C LEU A 393 -8.90 36.86 31.50
N LEU A 394 -8.73 35.56 31.76
CA LEU A 394 -9.82 34.68 32.18
C LEU A 394 -10.36 35.07 33.55
N ALA A 395 -9.48 35.44 34.51
CA ALA A 395 -9.89 35.97 35.79
C ALA A 395 -10.67 37.30 35.64
N MET A 396 -10.23 38.20 34.76
CA MET A 396 -10.93 39.45 34.46
C MET A 396 -12.33 39.19 33.88
N MET A 397 -12.45 38.31 32.88
CA MET A 397 -13.73 37.94 32.28
C MET A 397 -14.67 37.31 33.31
N TYR A 398 -14.16 36.45 34.20
CA TYR A 398 -14.92 35.88 35.30
C TYR A 398 -15.43 36.96 36.26
N THR A 399 -14.58 37.92 36.65
CA THR A 399 -14.99 39.03 37.53
C THR A 399 -16.03 39.97 36.90
N VAL A 400 -15.95 40.23 35.59
CA VAL A 400 -16.96 41.04 34.87
C VAL A 400 -18.27 40.29 34.74
N PHE A 401 -18.22 38.98 34.54
CA PHE A 401 -19.40 38.13 34.49
C PHE A 401 -20.10 38.05 35.85
N THR A 402 -19.35 37.92 36.94
CA THR A 402 -19.92 37.93 38.29
C THR A 402 -20.44 39.30 38.70
N LEU A 403 -19.78 40.41 38.33
CA LEU A 403 -20.29 41.78 38.48
C LEU A 403 -21.62 41.97 37.73
N SER A 404 -21.68 41.53 36.47
CA SER A 404 -22.89 41.62 35.63
C SER A 404 -24.04 40.80 36.22
N ALA A 405 -23.75 39.59 36.71
CA ALA A 405 -24.75 38.72 37.35
C ALA A 405 -25.22 39.28 38.71
N ALA A 406 -24.33 39.88 39.49
CA ALA A 406 -24.67 40.53 40.77
C ALA A 406 -25.52 41.79 40.56
N CYS A 407 -25.17 42.65 39.59
CA CYS A 407 -25.96 43.83 39.24
C CYS A 407 -27.36 43.49 38.70
N TYR A 408 -27.50 42.31 38.06
CA TYR A 408 -28.79 41.83 37.56
C TYR A 408 -29.69 41.26 38.68
N SER A 409 -29.11 40.75 39.77
CA SER A 409 -29.84 40.02 40.81
C SER A 409 -30.20 40.88 42.04
N SER A 410 -29.48 41.96 42.35
CA SER A 410 -29.86 42.91 43.40
C SER A 410 -29.21 44.29 43.19
N PRO A 411 -29.98 45.35 42.87
CA PRO A 411 -29.42 46.69 42.64
C PRO A 411 -29.07 47.48 43.93
N ALA A 412 -29.20 46.89 45.12
CA ALA A 412 -29.11 47.63 46.39
C ALA A 412 -27.80 47.46 47.20
N ASP A 413 -26.88 46.57 46.80
CA ASP A 413 -25.60 46.37 47.52
C ASP A 413 -24.46 47.19 46.90
N HIS A 414 -24.46 48.50 47.18
CA HIS A 414 -23.42 49.41 46.75
C HIS A 414 -22.01 49.01 47.25
N GLU A 415 -21.90 48.44 48.45
CA GLU A 415 -20.60 48.01 49.01
C GLU A 415 -20.00 46.81 48.28
N GLY A 416 -20.82 45.81 47.90
CA GLY A 416 -20.36 44.63 47.14
C GLY A 416 -19.85 44.99 45.75
N ILE A 417 -20.52 45.94 45.09
CA ILE A 417 -20.11 46.47 43.79
C ILE A 417 -18.79 47.25 43.92
N LEU A 418 -18.63 48.07 44.97
CA LEU A 418 -17.39 48.81 45.25
C LEU A 418 -16.19 47.88 45.48
N ILE A 419 -16.38 46.79 46.24
CA ILE A 419 -15.33 45.80 46.49
C ILE A 419 -14.94 45.09 45.18
N LEU A 420 -15.90 44.70 44.34
CA LEU A 420 -15.59 44.08 43.05
C LEU A 420 -14.91 45.06 42.07
N VAL A 421 -15.31 46.34 42.06
CA VAL A 421 -14.64 47.39 41.26
C VAL A 421 -13.21 47.62 41.76
N LEU A 422 -12.97 47.59 43.07
CA LEU A 422 -11.62 47.70 43.64
C LEU A 422 -10.73 46.51 43.25
N VAL A 423 -11.26 45.28 43.32
CA VAL A 423 -10.53 44.06 42.94
C VAL A 423 -10.21 44.05 41.45
N THR A 424 -11.14 44.47 40.59
CA THR A 424 -10.89 44.62 39.15
C THR A 424 -9.86 45.72 38.86
N TYR A 425 -9.88 46.85 39.57
CA TYR A 425 -8.87 47.90 39.46
C TYR A 425 -7.47 47.42 39.88
N LEU A 426 -7.35 46.72 41.02
CA LEU A 426 -6.08 46.20 41.52
C LEU A 426 -5.49 45.14 40.58
N THR A 427 -6.33 44.26 40.03
CA THR A 427 -5.89 43.25 39.06
C THR A 427 -5.43 43.88 37.74
N LEU A 428 -6.14 44.90 37.24
CA LEU A 428 -5.74 45.66 36.05
C LEU A 428 -4.42 46.41 36.28
N SER A 429 -4.29 47.10 37.41
CA SER A 429 -3.06 47.82 37.78
C SER A 429 -1.86 46.88 37.90
N GLY A 430 -2.04 45.72 38.53
CA GLY A 430 -1.02 44.66 38.57
C GLY A 430 -0.61 44.16 37.18
N CYS A 431 -1.57 44.00 36.25
CA CYS A 431 -1.29 43.64 34.86
C CYS A 431 -0.46 44.70 34.14
N PHE A 432 -0.81 45.98 34.28
CA PHE A 432 -0.05 47.08 33.69
C PHE A 432 1.35 47.21 34.27
N ALA A 433 1.50 47.03 35.60
CA ALA A 433 2.80 47.04 36.26
C ALA A 433 3.69 45.88 35.80
N TYR A 434 3.15 44.66 35.70
CA TYR A 434 3.87 43.49 35.19
C TYR A 434 4.31 43.67 33.73
N ARG A 435 3.41 44.18 32.88
CA ARG A 435 3.69 44.44 31.47
C ARG A 435 4.72 45.56 31.28
N LYS A 436 4.70 46.59 32.13
CA LYS A 436 5.69 47.69 32.15
C LYS A 436 7.07 47.23 32.63
N SER A 437 7.14 46.40 33.67
CA SER A 437 8.39 45.79 34.16
C SER A 437 9.08 44.97 33.06
N ARG A 438 8.30 44.19 32.31
CA ARG A 438 8.84 43.34 31.25
C ARG A 438 9.24 44.08 29.98
N TRP A 439 8.57 45.19 29.67
CA TRP A 439 8.98 46.08 28.57
C TRP A 439 10.37 46.69 28.81
N ARG A 440 10.69 47.02 30.07
CA ARG A 440 12.03 47.51 30.45
C ARG A 440 13.10 46.44 30.30
N HIS A 441 12.84 45.19 30.68
CA HIS A 441 13.79 44.09 30.52
C HIS A 441 13.98 43.56 29.09
N SER A 442 13.21 44.05 28.10
CA SER A 442 13.36 43.64 26.70
C SER A 442 14.08 44.70 25.84
N THR A 443 14.47 45.83 26.43
CA THR A 443 15.11 46.97 25.75
C THR A 443 16.52 47.28 26.27
N GLU A 444 17.03 46.47 27.18
CA GLU A 444 18.46 46.26 27.49
C GLU A 444 18.87 44.90 26.93
#